data_AF-A0A940GDF6-F1
#
_entry.id   AF-A0A940GDF6-F1
#
_cell.length_a   1.000
_cell.length_b   1.000
_cell.length_c   1.000
_cell.angle_alpha   90.00
_cell.angle_beta   90.00
_cell.angle_gamma   90.00
#
_symmetry.space_group_name_H-M   'P 1'
#
loop_
_entity.id
_entity.type
_entity.pdbx_description
1 polymer ?
#
loop_
_entity_poly.entity_id
_entity_poly.type
_entity_poly.pdbx_seq_one_letter_code
_entity_poly.pdbx_strand_id
1 'polypeptide(L)'
;MIIRDRPRLPDLLFALRGSIVPLIAPGVLTLMAVAAAMVWAHQHFDFIPVIDGIGFTVFGVALSLFLGFRNNAAYDRWWEARRLWGGLLADMRSLAREVDIFVPDAALREALLNGAVAFLHLHRANLRGLKDDVTARALAGDLCDAAHAPTAALDMLSTAIAQAHRAGAIDGFGAMVLSQRIASMSLQQTGCERIAQTPLPYVYSLLIYRTTYLYCLLLPLALAGPVGWMTPVFMGIVAYVFLGLAEVSEELSHPFGLTQNALPLDAICRAAEISIAPHLGKTPPEPLAAVDYFLS
;
A
#
# COMPACT_ATOMS: atom_id res chain seq x y z
N MET A 1 -1.19 1.06 7.89
CA MET A 1 -1.52 2.46 7.55
C MET A 1 -1.49 3.36 8.76
N ILE A 2 -0.74 4.47 8.70
CA ILE A 2 -0.78 5.49 9.74
C ILE A 2 -2.06 6.32 9.59
N ILE A 3 -2.84 6.40 10.67
CA ILE A 3 -4.06 7.20 10.76
C ILE A 3 -3.87 8.22 11.87
N ARG A 4 -4.00 9.50 11.50
CA ARG A 4 -3.97 10.63 12.44
C ARG A 4 -5.22 11.46 12.22
N ASP A 5 -6.11 11.50 13.20
CA ASP A 5 -7.30 12.34 13.12
C ASP A 5 -6.91 13.80 13.34
N ARG A 6 -7.04 14.62 12.29
CA ARG A 6 -6.83 16.09 12.29
C ARG A 6 -5.50 16.51 12.95
N PRO A 7 -4.35 16.14 12.37
CA PRO A 7 -3.05 16.53 12.91
C PRO A 7 -2.92 18.06 12.94
N ARG A 8 -2.46 18.62 14.06
CA ARG A 8 -2.16 20.05 14.16
C ARG A 8 -0.84 20.34 13.46
N LEU A 9 -0.56 21.61 13.16
CA LEU A 9 0.69 22.03 12.54
C LEU A 9 1.97 21.45 13.22
N PRO A 10 2.12 21.47 14.56
CA PRO A 10 3.30 20.86 15.20
C PRO A 10 3.33 19.33 15.04
N ASP A 11 2.17 18.66 15.01
CA ASP A 11 2.11 17.21 14.80
C ASP A 11 2.58 16.85 13.39
N LEU A 12 2.33 17.71 12.39
CA LEU A 12 2.80 17.54 11.01
C LEU A 12 4.30 17.82 10.87
N LEU A 13 4.81 18.85 11.55
CA LEU A 13 6.21 19.28 11.44
C LEU A 13 7.19 18.33 12.16
N PHE A 14 6.78 17.72 13.26
CA PHE A 14 7.68 16.93 14.12
C PHE A 14 7.33 15.42 14.17
N ALA A 15 6.40 14.97 13.34
CA ALA A 15 6.10 13.54 13.19
C ALA A 15 7.29 12.74 12.65
N LEU A 16 7.80 11.81 13.45
CA LEU A 16 8.77 10.81 12.97
C LEU A 16 8.14 9.46 12.62
N ARG A 17 7.02 9.10 13.26
CA ARG A 17 6.29 7.86 12.95
C ARG A 17 5.38 8.06 11.75
N GLY A 18 5.53 7.21 10.73
CA GLY A 18 4.83 7.31 9.45
C GLY A 18 5.45 8.31 8.46
N SER A 19 6.50 9.03 8.86
CA SER A 19 7.19 9.96 7.97
C SER A 19 8.37 9.28 7.30
N ILE A 20 8.72 9.78 6.11
CA ILE A 20 9.90 9.34 5.37
C ILE A 20 11.21 9.84 5.99
N VAL A 21 11.15 10.73 7.00
CA VAL A 21 12.30 11.44 7.55
C VAL A 21 13.37 10.49 8.08
N PRO A 22 13.04 9.47 8.92
CA PRO A 22 14.06 8.55 9.45
C PRO A 22 14.74 7.74 8.34
N LEU A 23 14.02 7.46 7.25
CA LEU A 23 14.52 6.70 6.11
C LEU A 23 15.54 7.51 5.29
N ILE A 24 15.26 8.79 5.01
CA ILE A 24 16.15 9.65 4.23
C ILE A 24 17.22 10.37 5.06
N ALA A 25 17.06 10.47 6.38
CA ALA A 25 17.96 11.24 7.25
C ALA A 25 19.44 10.86 7.08
N PRO A 26 19.85 9.57 7.01
CA PRO A 26 21.24 9.22 6.76
C PRO A 26 21.75 9.74 5.41
N GLY A 27 20.93 9.66 4.36
CA GLY A 27 21.25 10.18 3.03
C GLY A 27 21.39 11.70 3.03
N VAL A 28 20.44 12.41 3.64
CA VAL A 28 20.48 13.87 3.78
C VAL A 28 21.72 14.31 4.55
N LEU A 29 22.00 13.71 5.72
CA LEU A 29 23.18 14.05 6.53
C LEU A 29 24.49 13.76 5.78
N THR A 30 24.55 12.67 5.01
CA THR A 30 25.71 12.36 4.16
C THR A 30 25.92 13.41 3.08
N LEU A 31 24.85 13.83 2.40
CA LEU A 31 24.91 14.90 1.39
C LEU A 31 25.29 16.25 1.99
N MET A 32 24.81 16.56 3.20
CA MET A 32 25.23 17.75 3.94
C MET A 32 26.72 17.70 4.30
N ALA A 33 27.22 16.56 4.76
CA ALA A 33 28.64 16.37 5.06
C ALA A 33 29.52 16.49 3.80
N VAL A 34 29.08 15.92 2.67
CA VAL A 34 29.76 16.08 1.37
C VAL A 34 29.77 17.55 0.95
N ALA A 35 28.64 18.24 1.06
CA ALA A 35 28.55 19.67 0.78
C ALA A 35 29.51 20.50 1.66
N ALA A 36 29.63 20.17 2.95
CA ALA A 36 30.56 20.83 3.87
C ALA A 36 32.02 20.58 3.46
N ALA A 37 32.36 19.34 3.09
CA ALA A 37 33.68 19.00 2.58
C ALA A 37 34.02 19.74 1.28
N MET A 38 33.04 19.93 0.39
CA MET A 38 33.21 20.69 -0.85
C MET A 38 33.44 22.18 -0.60
N VAL A 39 32.72 22.79 0.35
CA VAL A 39 32.98 24.18 0.77
C VAL A 39 34.37 24.32 1.36
N TRP A 40 34.76 23.41 2.26
CA TRP A 40 36.09 23.40 2.83
C TRP A 40 37.16 23.30 1.74
N ALA A 41 36.99 22.36 0.80
CA ALA A 41 37.94 22.16 -0.27
C ALA A 41 37.99 23.36 -1.24
N HIS A 42 36.86 24.03 -1.51
CA HIS A 42 36.82 25.24 -2.32
C HIS A 42 37.59 26.41 -1.68
N GLN A 43 37.61 26.49 -0.34
CA GLN A 43 38.34 27.53 0.39
C GLN A 43 39.85 27.26 0.50
N HIS A 44 40.27 25.99 0.46
CA HIS A 44 41.67 25.59 0.68
C HIS A 44 42.39 25.20 -0.61
N PHE A 45 41.65 24.90 -1.68
CA PHE A 45 42.21 24.50 -2.96
C PHE A 45 41.59 25.28 -4.11
N ASP A 46 42.44 25.95 -4.89
CA ASP A 46 42.03 26.72 -6.07
C ASP A 46 41.54 25.86 -7.25
N PHE A 47 41.55 24.52 -7.13
CA PHE A 47 41.16 23.62 -8.22
C PHE A 47 39.65 23.37 -8.33
N ILE A 48 38.84 23.68 -7.31
CA ILE A 48 37.39 23.42 -7.35
C ILE A 48 36.70 24.55 -8.11
N PRO A 49 36.18 24.31 -9.33
CA PRO A 49 35.53 25.34 -10.10
C PRO A 49 34.17 25.68 -9.46
N VAL A 50 33.88 26.97 -9.37
CA VAL A 50 32.51 27.44 -9.16
C VAL A 50 31.79 27.32 -10.49
N ILE A 51 30.77 26.48 -10.53
CA ILE A 51 29.95 26.29 -11.72
C ILE A 51 28.76 27.25 -11.64
N ASP A 52 28.41 27.87 -12.77
CA ASP A 52 27.23 28.72 -12.83
C ASP A 52 25.94 27.96 -12.48
N GLY A 53 25.07 28.60 -11.70
CA GLY A 53 23.89 27.98 -11.11
C GLY A 53 22.76 27.69 -12.11
N ILE A 54 22.78 28.30 -13.31
CA ILE A 54 21.68 28.19 -14.28
C ILE A 54 21.43 26.73 -14.70
N GLY A 55 22.50 25.96 -14.94
CA GLY A 55 22.39 24.55 -15.33
C GLY A 55 21.70 23.69 -14.26
N PHE A 56 21.95 24.00 -12.98
CA PHE A 56 21.33 23.30 -11.85
C PHE A 56 19.86 23.65 -11.68
N THR A 57 19.46 24.87 -12.02
CA THR A 57 18.04 25.24 -12.03
C THR A 57 17.27 24.43 -13.08
N VAL A 58 17.82 24.31 -14.30
CA VAL A 58 17.21 23.48 -15.37
C VAL A 58 17.16 22.02 -14.97
N PHE A 59 18.26 21.48 -14.40
CA PHE A 59 18.29 20.10 -13.88
C PHE A 59 17.21 19.90 -12.82
N GLY A 60 17.14 20.78 -11.81
CA GLY A 60 16.19 20.67 -10.71
C GLY A 60 14.73 20.72 -11.17
N VAL A 61 14.41 21.58 -12.14
CA VAL A 61 13.07 21.66 -12.74
C VAL A 61 12.72 20.39 -13.53
N ALA A 62 13.66 19.86 -14.33
CA ALA A 62 13.42 18.61 -15.04
C ALA A 62 13.23 17.44 -14.08
N LEU A 63 14.06 17.36 -13.03
CA LEU A 63 13.99 16.32 -12.00
C LEU A 63 12.67 16.37 -11.23
N SER A 64 12.22 17.57 -10.82
CA SER A 64 10.96 17.73 -10.08
C SER A 64 9.75 17.29 -10.91
N LEU A 65 9.76 17.57 -12.22
CA LEU A 65 8.73 17.12 -13.15
C LEU A 65 8.67 15.58 -13.24
N PHE A 66 9.83 14.92 -13.41
CA PHE A 66 9.88 13.44 -13.48
C PHE A 66 9.42 12.77 -12.17
N LEU A 67 9.83 13.32 -11.03
CA LEU A 67 9.35 12.87 -9.72
C LEU A 67 7.84 13.05 -9.57
N GLY A 68 7.29 14.16 -10.05
CA GLY A 68 5.85 14.40 -10.05
C GLY A 68 5.09 13.33 -10.83
N PHE A 69 5.57 12.95 -12.02
CA PHE A 69 4.94 11.87 -12.80
C PHE A 69 5.00 10.50 -12.11
N ARG A 70 6.16 10.13 -11.52
CA ARG A 70 6.27 8.86 -10.78
C ARG A 70 5.38 8.86 -9.54
N ASN A 71 5.33 9.98 -8.81
CA ASN A 71 4.48 10.12 -7.64
C ASN A 71 3.00 9.95 -7.97
N ASN A 72 2.53 10.55 -9.08
CA ASN A 72 1.15 10.36 -9.54
C ASN A 72 0.85 8.88 -9.88
N ALA A 73 1.75 8.21 -10.61
CA ALA A 73 1.58 6.80 -10.93
C ALA A 73 1.57 5.89 -9.68
N ALA A 74 2.41 6.18 -8.69
CA ALA A 74 2.43 5.46 -7.41
C ALA A 74 1.15 5.72 -6.60
N TYR A 75 0.67 6.96 -6.57
CA TYR A 75 -0.58 7.33 -5.91
C TYR A 75 -1.79 6.64 -6.55
N ASP A 76 -1.90 6.66 -7.89
CA ASP A 76 -3.00 6.01 -8.61
C ASP A 76 -3.05 4.51 -8.32
N ARG A 77 -1.87 3.86 -8.29
CA ARG A 77 -1.72 2.46 -7.91
C ARG A 77 -2.18 2.18 -6.47
N TRP A 78 -1.78 3.03 -5.53
CA TRP A 78 -2.23 2.91 -4.12
C TRP A 78 -3.74 3.09 -4.00
N TRP A 79 -4.30 4.07 -4.70
CA TRP A 79 -5.71 4.37 -4.67
C TRP A 79 -6.56 3.30 -5.36
N GLU A 80 -6.08 2.72 -6.47
CA GLU A 80 -6.70 1.58 -7.12
C GLU A 80 -6.77 0.38 -6.17
N ALA A 81 -5.67 0.04 -5.50
CA ALA A 81 -5.64 -1.01 -4.48
C ALA A 81 -6.66 -0.76 -3.35
N ARG A 82 -6.78 0.49 -2.88
CA ARG A 82 -7.78 0.88 -1.87
C ARG A 82 -9.21 0.70 -2.37
N ARG A 83 -9.48 1.04 -3.63
CA ARG A 83 -10.80 0.88 -4.27
C ARG A 83 -11.17 -0.60 -4.40
N LEU A 84 -10.23 -1.45 -4.83
CA LEU A 84 -10.46 -2.88 -4.98
C LEU A 84 -10.83 -3.56 -3.65
N TRP A 85 -10.09 -3.27 -2.57
CA TRP A 85 -10.42 -3.74 -1.23
C TRP A 85 -11.72 -3.13 -0.67
N GLY A 86 -12.06 -1.90 -1.07
CA GLY A 86 -13.37 -1.31 -0.78
C GLY A 86 -14.51 -2.04 -1.51
N GLY A 87 -14.26 -2.47 -2.75
CA GLY A 87 -15.11 -3.35 -3.54
C GLY A 87 -15.35 -4.66 -2.81
N LEU A 88 -14.28 -5.36 -2.41
CA LEU A 88 -14.38 -6.60 -1.62
C LEU A 88 -15.22 -6.43 -0.35
N LEU A 89 -15.05 -5.36 0.42
CA LEU A 89 -15.89 -5.14 1.60
C LEU A 89 -17.38 -4.95 1.23
N ALA A 90 -17.67 -4.28 0.11
CA ALA A 90 -19.03 -4.16 -0.40
C ALA A 90 -19.57 -5.52 -0.90
N ASP A 91 -18.72 -6.32 -1.56
CA ASP A 91 -19.01 -7.70 -1.97
C ASP A 91 -19.45 -8.54 -0.76
N MET A 92 -18.64 -8.56 0.30
CA MET A 92 -18.90 -9.31 1.53
C MET A 92 -20.25 -8.92 2.17
N ARG A 93 -20.55 -7.62 2.22
CA ARG A 93 -21.81 -7.11 2.79
C ARG A 93 -23.03 -7.49 1.98
N SER A 94 -22.92 -7.47 0.64
CA SER A 94 -24.02 -7.92 -0.21
C SER A 94 -24.21 -9.41 -0.14
N LEU A 95 -23.12 -10.20 -0.17
CA LEU A 95 -23.18 -11.65 -0.03
C LEU A 95 -23.94 -12.03 1.25
N ALA A 96 -23.66 -11.36 2.37
CA ALA A 96 -24.37 -11.60 3.63
C ALA A 96 -25.90 -11.44 3.52
N ARG A 97 -26.36 -10.37 2.85
CA ARG A 97 -27.80 -10.15 2.61
C ARG A 97 -28.39 -11.11 1.59
N GLU A 98 -27.66 -11.42 0.52
CA GLU A 98 -28.10 -12.31 -0.54
C GLU A 98 -28.26 -13.75 -0.02
N VAL A 99 -27.32 -14.21 0.82
CA VAL A 99 -27.41 -15.53 1.45
C VAL A 99 -28.61 -15.62 2.39
N ASP A 100 -28.94 -14.57 3.16
CA ASP A 100 -30.16 -14.54 3.98
C ASP A 100 -31.45 -14.66 3.17
N ILE A 101 -31.48 -14.09 1.96
CA ILE A 101 -32.65 -14.09 1.08
C ILE A 101 -32.82 -15.44 0.39
N PHE A 102 -31.73 -15.97 -0.17
CA PHE A 102 -31.80 -17.10 -1.10
C PHE A 102 -31.43 -18.45 -0.50
N VAL A 103 -30.80 -18.48 0.69
CA VAL A 103 -30.31 -19.72 1.30
C VAL A 103 -31.11 -20.03 2.57
N PRO A 104 -32.16 -20.89 2.47
CA PRO A 104 -33.00 -21.21 3.61
C PRO A 104 -32.27 -22.08 4.65
N ASP A 105 -31.34 -22.94 4.21
CA ASP A 105 -30.54 -23.78 5.10
C ASP A 105 -29.51 -22.95 5.89
N ALA A 106 -29.65 -22.95 7.22
CA ALA A 106 -28.75 -22.24 8.11
C ALA A 106 -27.31 -22.77 8.08
N ALA A 107 -27.13 -24.09 7.89
CA ALA A 107 -25.80 -24.69 7.84
C ALA A 107 -25.05 -24.26 6.57
N LEU A 108 -25.74 -24.28 5.42
CA LEU A 108 -25.18 -23.76 4.16
C LEU A 108 -24.90 -22.25 4.23
N ARG A 109 -25.79 -21.46 4.83
CA ARG A 109 -25.54 -20.02 5.07
C ARG A 109 -24.27 -19.81 5.87
N GLU A 110 -24.12 -20.52 6.99
CA GLU A 110 -22.91 -20.42 7.81
C GLU A 110 -21.65 -20.83 7.02
N ALA A 111 -21.72 -21.91 6.24
CA ALA A 111 -20.60 -22.37 5.42
C ALA A 111 -20.19 -21.34 4.36
N LEU A 112 -21.14 -20.73 3.65
CA LEU A 112 -20.86 -19.71 2.63
C LEU A 112 -20.26 -18.44 3.23
N LEU A 113 -20.79 -17.97 4.36
CA LEU A 113 -20.29 -16.76 5.01
C LEU A 113 -18.92 -16.97 5.64
N ASN A 114 -18.70 -18.10 6.34
CA ASN A 114 -17.39 -18.43 6.88
C ASN A 114 -16.36 -18.66 5.76
N GLY A 115 -16.74 -19.32 4.66
CA GLY A 115 -15.88 -19.52 3.50
C GLY A 115 -15.49 -18.20 2.81
N ALA A 116 -16.41 -17.23 2.74
CA ALA A 116 -16.10 -15.90 2.21
C ALA A 116 -15.16 -15.12 3.14
N VAL A 117 -15.30 -15.23 4.46
CA VAL A 117 -14.35 -14.65 5.43
C VAL A 117 -12.98 -15.30 5.27
N ALA A 118 -12.93 -16.63 5.17
CA ALA A 118 -11.69 -17.37 4.92
C ALA A 118 -10.99 -16.89 3.64
N PHE A 119 -11.73 -16.74 2.53
CA PHE A 119 -11.22 -16.15 1.29
C PHE A 119 -10.54 -14.79 1.54
N LEU A 120 -11.18 -13.89 2.29
CA LEU A 120 -10.66 -12.54 2.51
C LEU A 120 -9.31 -12.57 3.26
N HIS A 121 -9.17 -13.45 4.26
CA HIS A 121 -7.92 -13.63 5.00
C HIS A 121 -6.83 -14.34 4.17
N LEU A 122 -7.20 -15.33 3.36
CA LEU A 122 -6.27 -15.94 2.42
C LEU A 122 -5.78 -14.93 1.39
N HIS A 123 -6.67 -14.08 0.86
CA HIS A 123 -6.31 -13.04 -0.10
C HIS A 123 -5.37 -12.01 0.52
N ARG A 124 -5.65 -11.56 1.76
CA ARG A 124 -4.75 -10.72 2.55
C ARG A 124 -3.37 -11.36 2.69
N ALA A 125 -3.32 -12.61 3.17
CA ALA A 125 -2.09 -13.34 3.41
C ALA A 125 -1.28 -13.49 2.11
N ASN A 126 -1.95 -13.83 1.01
CA ASN A 126 -1.35 -13.96 -0.31
C ASN A 126 -0.71 -12.64 -0.79
N LEU A 127 -1.45 -11.51 -0.72
CA LEU A 127 -0.92 -10.21 -1.13
C LEU A 127 0.25 -9.72 -0.26
N ARG A 128 0.27 -10.11 1.02
CA ARG A 128 1.36 -9.79 1.97
C ARG A 128 2.51 -10.81 1.95
N GLY A 129 2.40 -11.90 1.19
CA GLY A 129 3.39 -12.97 1.17
C GLY A 129 3.54 -13.73 2.50
N LEU A 130 2.48 -13.81 3.30
CA LEU A 130 2.48 -14.50 4.59
C LEU A 130 2.26 -16.00 4.38
N LYS A 131 3.28 -16.82 4.66
CA LYS A 131 3.21 -18.29 4.46
C LYS A 131 2.39 -19.01 5.53
N ASP A 132 2.50 -18.59 6.79
CA ASP A 132 1.87 -19.24 7.94
C ASP A 132 0.99 -18.25 8.74
N ASP A 133 0.06 -17.59 8.05
CA ASP A 133 -0.88 -16.68 8.70
C ASP A 133 -1.84 -17.46 9.62
N VAL A 134 -1.71 -17.26 10.93
CA VAL A 134 -2.46 -17.98 11.96
C VAL A 134 -3.97 -17.79 11.79
N THR A 135 -4.42 -16.58 11.47
CA THR A 135 -5.84 -16.27 11.29
C THR A 135 -6.41 -16.98 10.06
N ALA A 136 -5.71 -16.91 8.93
CA ALA A 136 -6.11 -17.60 7.72
C ALA A 136 -6.15 -19.12 7.93
N ARG A 137 -5.14 -19.70 8.59
CA ARG A 137 -5.09 -21.14 8.91
C ARG A 137 -6.25 -21.57 9.80
N ALA A 138 -6.60 -20.78 10.82
CA ALA A 138 -7.71 -21.07 11.70
C ALA A 138 -9.08 -21.06 10.99
N LEU A 139 -9.24 -20.21 9.97
CA LEU A 139 -10.49 -20.06 9.23
C LEU A 139 -10.61 -21.02 8.03
N ALA A 140 -9.50 -21.28 7.36
CA ALA A 140 -9.46 -21.95 6.06
C ALA A 140 -8.94 -23.40 6.14
N GLY A 141 -8.26 -23.78 7.22
CA GLY A 141 -7.71 -25.12 7.42
C GLY A 141 -6.79 -25.54 6.27
N ASP A 142 -7.12 -26.66 5.63
CA ASP A 142 -6.33 -27.27 4.56
C ASP A 142 -6.30 -26.45 3.26
N LEU A 143 -7.23 -25.49 3.07
CA LEU A 143 -7.21 -24.61 1.90
C LEU A 143 -5.95 -23.75 1.83
N CYS A 144 -5.31 -23.48 2.97
CA CYS A 144 -4.04 -22.75 3.01
C CYS A 144 -2.93 -23.46 2.22
N ASP A 145 -3.03 -24.78 2.04
CA ASP A 145 -2.02 -25.59 1.35
C ASP A 145 -2.32 -25.75 -0.15
N ALA A 146 -3.40 -25.16 -0.64
CA ALA A 146 -3.71 -25.14 -2.07
C ALA A 146 -2.70 -24.29 -2.85
N ALA A 147 -2.48 -24.64 -4.13
CA ALA A 147 -1.52 -23.94 -5.00
C ALA A 147 -1.79 -22.43 -5.11
N HIS A 148 -3.07 -22.05 -5.10
CA HIS A 148 -3.50 -20.66 -4.95
C HIS A 148 -4.69 -20.56 -4.01
N ALA A 149 -4.40 -20.45 -2.71
CA ALA A 149 -5.39 -20.57 -1.64
C ALA A 149 -6.61 -19.62 -1.75
N PRO A 150 -6.47 -18.33 -2.11
CA PRO A 150 -7.63 -17.45 -2.25
C PRO A 150 -8.59 -17.92 -3.35
N THR A 151 -8.06 -18.32 -4.52
CA THR A 151 -8.90 -18.86 -5.60
C THR A 151 -9.57 -20.16 -5.20
N ALA A 152 -8.86 -21.06 -4.52
CA ALA A 152 -9.45 -22.30 -4.03
C ALA A 152 -10.65 -22.06 -3.09
N ALA A 153 -10.62 -20.99 -2.29
CA ALA A 153 -11.75 -20.60 -1.46
C ALA A 153 -12.95 -20.12 -2.30
N LEU A 154 -12.74 -19.33 -3.37
CA LEU A 154 -13.83 -18.92 -4.28
C LEU A 154 -14.41 -20.11 -5.07
N ASP A 155 -13.57 -21.07 -5.45
CA ASP A 155 -13.99 -22.30 -6.14
C ASP A 155 -14.85 -23.18 -5.21
N MET A 156 -14.49 -23.26 -3.93
CA MET A 156 -15.28 -23.97 -2.93
C MET A 156 -16.67 -23.31 -2.74
N LEU A 157 -16.73 -21.98 -2.65
CA LEU A 157 -18.01 -21.25 -2.57
C LEU A 157 -18.88 -21.49 -3.81
N SER A 158 -18.28 -21.41 -5.00
CA SER A 158 -18.97 -21.68 -6.26
C SER A 158 -19.51 -23.11 -6.33
N THR A 159 -18.72 -24.07 -5.85
CA THR A 159 -19.11 -25.48 -5.79
C THR A 159 -20.27 -25.70 -4.83
N ALA A 160 -20.25 -25.07 -3.65
CA ALA A 160 -21.34 -25.15 -2.68
C ALA A 160 -22.65 -24.59 -3.23
N ILE A 161 -22.61 -23.43 -3.91
CA ILE A 161 -23.77 -22.83 -4.57
C ILE A 161 -24.32 -23.77 -5.66
N ALA A 162 -23.45 -24.33 -6.50
CA ALA A 162 -23.85 -25.24 -7.58
C ALA A 162 -24.45 -26.56 -7.05
N GLN A 163 -23.93 -27.09 -5.94
CA GLN A 163 -24.49 -28.28 -5.28
C GLN A 163 -25.86 -27.98 -4.67
N ALA A 164 -26.00 -26.85 -3.97
CA ALA A 164 -27.26 -26.43 -3.37
C ALA A 164 -28.35 -26.19 -4.43
N HIS A 165 -27.99 -25.60 -5.57
CA HIS A 165 -28.91 -25.45 -6.70
C HIS A 165 -29.34 -26.80 -7.28
N ARG A 166 -28.39 -27.71 -7.54
CA ARG A 166 -28.70 -29.06 -8.06
C ARG A 166 -29.56 -29.88 -7.11
N ALA A 167 -29.42 -29.68 -5.81
CA ALA A 167 -30.23 -30.31 -4.77
C ALA A 167 -31.61 -29.65 -4.59
N GLY A 168 -31.92 -28.56 -5.31
CA GLY A 168 -33.16 -27.81 -5.17
C GLY A 168 -33.26 -26.98 -3.89
N ALA A 169 -32.16 -26.81 -3.15
CA ALA A 169 -32.11 -26.01 -1.92
C ALA A 169 -32.07 -24.50 -2.19
N ILE A 170 -31.60 -24.10 -3.37
CA ILE A 170 -31.62 -22.71 -3.87
C ILE A 170 -32.22 -22.71 -5.28
N ASP A 171 -33.09 -21.74 -5.56
CA ASP A 171 -33.69 -21.56 -6.87
C ASP A 171 -32.67 -21.01 -7.90
N GLY A 172 -33.07 -20.98 -9.18
CA GLY A 172 -32.20 -20.49 -10.25
C GLY A 172 -31.81 -19.01 -10.10
N PHE A 173 -32.70 -18.18 -9.54
CA PHE A 173 -32.42 -16.76 -9.32
C PHE A 173 -31.38 -16.56 -8.22
N GLY A 174 -31.53 -17.25 -7.08
CA GLY A 174 -30.56 -17.21 -5.99
C GLY A 174 -29.20 -17.73 -6.41
N ALA A 175 -29.15 -18.85 -7.15
CA ALA A 175 -27.91 -19.39 -7.69
C ALA A 175 -27.19 -18.38 -8.61
N MET A 176 -27.95 -17.68 -9.47
CA MET A 176 -27.41 -16.65 -10.36
C MET A 176 -26.87 -15.44 -9.59
N VAL A 177 -27.63 -14.90 -8.63
CA VAL A 177 -27.21 -13.74 -7.82
C VAL A 177 -25.95 -14.05 -7.02
N LEU A 178 -25.92 -15.18 -6.31
CA LEU A 178 -24.76 -15.59 -5.53
C LEU A 178 -23.54 -15.84 -6.42
N SER A 179 -23.72 -16.48 -7.58
CA SER A 179 -22.63 -16.69 -8.54
C SER A 179 -22.07 -15.38 -9.10
N GLN A 180 -22.91 -14.39 -9.39
CA GLN A 180 -22.47 -13.05 -9.79
C GLN A 180 -21.67 -12.37 -8.68
N ARG A 181 -22.03 -12.58 -7.42
CA ARG A 181 -21.28 -12.03 -6.29
C ARG A 181 -19.91 -12.68 -6.16
N ILE A 182 -19.79 -14.00 -6.29
CA ILE A 182 -18.48 -14.68 -6.32
C ILE A 182 -17.64 -14.21 -7.52
N ALA A 183 -18.25 -14.02 -8.70
CA ALA A 183 -17.56 -13.47 -9.87
C ALA A 183 -17.02 -12.05 -9.62
N SER A 184 -17.79 -11.19 -8.95
CA SER A 184 -17.34 -9.85 -8.56
C SER A 184 -16.15 -9.92 -7.59
N MET A 185 -16.19 -10.79 -6.58
CA MET A 185 -15.06 -11.01 -5.67
C MET A 185 -13.80 -11.47 -6.42
N SER A 186 -13.94 -12.38 -7.40
CA SER A 186 -12.85 -12.84 -8.25
C SER A 186 -12.25 -11.70 -9.10
N LEU A 187 -13.08 -10.79 -9.63
CA LEU A 187 -12.61 -9.60 -10.34
C LEU A 187 -11.78 -8.69 -9.44
N GLN A 188 -12.22 -8.46 -8.19
CA GLN A 188 -11.45 -7.66 -7.23
C GLN A 188 -10.12 -8.35 -6.88
N GLN A 189 -10.14 -9.66 -6.62
CA GLN A 189 -8.94 -10.47 -6.35
C GLN A 189 -7.92 -10.33 -7.49
N THR A 190 -8.36 -10.55 -8.73
CA THR A 190 -7.52 -10.47 -9.92
C THR A 190 -6.96 -9.05 -10.12
N GLY A 191 -7.75 -8.02 -9.81
CA GLY A 191 -7.30 -6.63 -9.81
C GLY A 191 -6.16 -6.39 -8.82
N CYS A 192 -6.28 -6.91 -7.60
CA CYS A 192 -5.25 -6.81 -6.57
C CYS A 192 -3.98 -7.57 -6.97
N GLU A 193 -4.12 -8.77 -7.55
CA GLU A 193 -3.00 -9.57 -8.01
C GLU A 193 -2.28 -8.91 -9.19
N ARG A 194 -3.01 -8.31 -10.14
CA ARG A 194 -2.41 -7.49 -11.20
C ARG A 194 -1.58 -6.36 -10.63
N ILE A 195 -2.08 -5.64 -9.64
CA ILE A 195 -1.31 -4.60 -8.95
C ILE A 195 -0.07 -5.27 -8.34
N ALA A 196 -0.21 -6.26 -7.48
CA ALA A 196 0.91 -6.90 -6.78
C ALA A 196 2.01 -7.43 -7.71
N GLN A 197 1.63 -8.08 -8.82
CA GLN A 197 2.55 -8.75 -9.74
C GLN A 197 3.09 -7.84 -10.86
N THR A 198 2.47 -6.69 -11.09
CA THR A 198 2.87 -5.73 -12.13
C THR A 198 3.34 -4.44 -11.47
N PRO A 199 4.58 -4.39 -10.93
CA PRO A 199 5.14 -3.18 -10.33
C PRO A 199 5.37 -2.09 -11.39
N LEU A 200 5.58 -0.85 -10.94
CA LEU A 200 6.07 0.20 -11.84
C LEU A 200 7.39 -0.24 -12.48
N PRO A 201 7.63 0.07 -13.78
CA PRO A 201 8.84 -0.39 -14.44
C PRO A 201 10.09 0.10 -13.69
N TYR A 202 10.97 -0.84 -13.32
CA TYR A 202 12.13 -0.59 -12.48
C TYR A 202 13.03 0.55 -12.98
N VAL A 203 13.08 0.76 -14.30
CA VAL A 203 13.85 1.85 -14.93
C VAL A 203 13.42 3.24 -14.44
N TYR A 204 12.13 3.44 -14.11
CA TYR A 204 11.65 4.71 -13.54
C TYR A 204 12.28 4.98 -12.17
N SER A 205 12.21 4.00 -11.26
CA SER A 205 12.82 4.12 -9.93
C SER A 205 14.34 4.31 -10.06
N LEU A 206 15.00 3.50 -10.89
CA LEU A 206 16.44 3.56 -11.09
C LEU A 206 16.90 4.93 -11.60
N LEU A 207 16.22 5.48 -12.62
CA LEU A 207 16.58 6.76 -13.19
C LEU A 207 16.38 7.89 -12.17
N ILE A 208 15.24 7.91 -11.46
CA ILE A 208 14.91 8.95 -10.49
C ILE A 208 15.89 8.96 -9.32
N TYR A 209 16.23 7.80 -8.74
CA TYR A 209 17.22 7.76 -7.67
C TYR A 209 18.60 8.21 -8.15
N ARG A 210 19.07 7.73 -9.31
CA ARG A 210 20.37 8.11 -9.85
C ARG A 210 20.47 9.60 -10.15
N THR A 211 19.46 10.19 -10.81
CA THR A 211 19.47 11.61 -11.13
C THR A 211 19.29 12.48 -9.88
N THR A 212 18.53 12.02 -8.89
CA THR A 212 18.39 12.71 -7.59
C THR A 212 19.73 12.77 -6.85
N TYR A 213 20.41 11.64 -6.69
CA TYR A 213 21.73 11.62 -6.04
C TYR A 213 22.77 12.40 -6.84
N LEU A 214 22.79 12.25 -8.17
CA LEU A 214 23.69 13.02 -9.03
C LEU A 214 23.45 14.53 -8.86
N TYR A 215 22.20 14.97 -8.88
CA TYR A 215 21.84 16.37 -8.66
C TYR A 215 22.32 16.87 -7.30
N CYS A 216 22.03 16.12 -6.22
CA CYS A 216 22.41 16.50 -4.87
C CYS A 216 23.93 16.50 -4.65
N LEU A 217 24.68 15.64 -5.34
CA LEU A 217 26.14 15.61 -5.24
C LEU A 217 26.81 16.75 -6.01
N LEU A 218 26.22 17.19 -7.13
CA LEU A 218 26.78 18.24 -7.98
C LEU A 218 26.36 19.65 -7.54
N LEU A 219 25.16 19.82 -6.98
CA LEU A 219 24.61 21.12 -6.59
C LEU A 219 25.53 21.95 -5.67
N PRO A 220 26.28 21.37 -4.71
CA PRO A 220 27.18 22.15 -3.88
C PRO A 220 28.25 22.91 -4.68
N LEU A 221 28.63 22.49 -5.89
CA LEU A 221 29.57 23.23 -6.76
C LEU A 221 29.03 24.60 -7.20
N ALA A 222 27.71 24.73 -7.35
CA ALA A 222 27.07 26.01 -7.67
C ALA A 222 26.79 26.87 -6.43
N LEU A 223 26.69 26.25 -5.25
CA LEU A 223 26.36 26.95 -4.01
C LEU A 223 27.60 27.36 -3.21
N ALA A 224 28.72 26.64 -3.31
CA ALA A 224 29.89 26.85 -2.46
C ALA A 224 30.48 28.26 -2.58
N GLY A 225 30.52 28.84 -3.78
CA GLY A 225 30.99 30.21 -4.00
C GLY A 225 30.00 31.26 -3.48
N PRO A 226 28.74 31.29 -3.95
CA PRO A 226 27.79 32.36 -3.59
C PRO A 226 27.34 32.37 -2.14
N VAL A 227 27.21 31.20 -1.49
CA VAL A 227 26.63 31.10 -0.13
C VAL A 227 27.56 30.43 0.90
N GLY A 228 28.75 29.98 0.51
CA GLY A 228 29.80 29.51 1.43
C GLY A 228 29.33 28.44 2.41
N TRP A 229 29.58 28.63 3.72
CA TRP A 229 29.21 27.67 4.76
C TRP A 229 27.70 27.47 4.97
N MET A 230 26.84 28.23 4.28
CA MET A 230 25.41 27.93 4.22
C MET A 230 25.07 26.82 3.21
N THR A 231 25.98 26.44 2.31
CA THR A 231 25.77 25.38 1.31
C THR A 231 25.28 24.06 1.92
N PRO A 232 25.83 23.53 3.04
CA PRO A 232 25.32 22.31 3.65
C PRO A 232 23.87 22.44 4.11
N VAL A 233 23.45 23.61 4.61
CA VAL A 233 22.07 23.85 5.06
C VAL A 233 21.11 23.81 3.87
N PHE A 234 21.43 24.55 2.80
CA PHE A 234 20.64 24.52 1.57
C PHE A 234 20.62 23.13 0.92
N MET A 235 21.74 22.41 0.95
CA MET A 235 21.81 21.04 0.47
C MET A 235 20.92 20.12 1.31
N GLY A 236 20.87 20.29 2.62
CA GLY A 236 19.95 19.55 3.49
C GLY A 236 18.49 19.73 3.09
N ILE A 237 18.08 20.98 2.81
CA ILE A 237 16.71 21.30 2.37
C ILE A 237 16.41 20.66 1.02
N VAL A 238 17.30 20.82 0.04
CA VAL A 238 17.11 20.27 -1.31
C VAL A 238 17.08 18.74 -1.28
N ALA A 239 18.02 18.11 -0.57
CA ALA A 239 18.07 16.66 -0.40
C ALA A 239 16.80 16.14 0.28
N TYR A 240 16.32 16.83 1.32
CA TYR A 240 15.07 16.49 1.98
C TYR A 240 13.88 16.48 1.01
N VAL A 241 13.75 17.51 0.15
CA VAL A 241 12.67 17.60 -0.82
C VAL A 241 12.74 16.49 -1.86
N PHE A 242 13.89 16.31 -2.52
CA PHE A 242 14.01 15.37 -3.63
C PHE A 242 14.06 13.91 -3.17
N LEU A 243 14.84 13.59 -2.13
CA LEU A 243 14.86 12.22 -1.58
C LEU A 243 13.54 11.90 -0.89
N GLY A 244 12.96 12.85 -0.16
CA GLY A 244 11.66 12.65 0.50
C GLY A 244 10.56 12.33 -0.51
N LEU A 245 10.46 13.08 -1.61
CA LEU A 245 9.49 12.80 -2.67
C LEU A 245 9.77 11.45 -3.37
N ALA A 246 11.05 11.11 -3.58
CA ALA A 246 11.43 9.83 -4.16
C ALA A 246 11.01 8.64 -3.29
N GLU A 247 11.18 8.74 -1.97
CA GLU A 247 10.79 7.72 -0.99
C GLU A 247 9.27 7.64 -0.79
N VAL A 248 8.56 8.77 -0.73
CA VAL A 248 7.09 8.76 -0.66
C VAL A 248 6.51 8.00 -1.86
N SER A 249 7.03 8.29 -3.06
CA SER A 249 6.61 7.59 -4.26
C SER A 249 6.95 6.09 -4.22
N GLU A 250 8.04 5.69 -3.55
CA GLU A 250 8.39 4.28 -3.39
C GLU A 250 7.44 3.59 -2.41
N GLU A 251 7.17 4.19 -1.25
CA GLU A 251 6.24 3.62 -0.26
C GLU A 251 4.83 3.42 -0.84
N LEU A 252 4.30 4.40 -1.57
CA LEU A 252 2.98 4.31 -2.19
C LEU A 252 2.92 3.23 -3.29
N SER A 253 4.05 2.91 -3.90
CA SER A 253 4.10 1.87 -4.94
C SER A 253 3.88 0.45 -4.41
N HIS A 254 3.93 0.25 -3.08
CA HIS A 254 3.74 -1.03 -2.40
C HIS A 254 2.49 -1.05 -1.49
N PRO A 255 1.27 -0.92 -2.03
CA PRO A 255 0.05 -0.74 -1.22
C PRO A 255 -0.32 -1.92 -0.35
N PHE A 256 0.13 -3.13 -0.68
CA PHE A 256 -0.13 -4.35 0.10
C PHE A 256 1.04 -4.75 1.02
N GLY A 257 2.11 -3.97 1.05
CA GLY A 257 3.28 -4.25 1.87
C GLY A 257 2.99 -4.16 3.37
N LEU A 258 4.03 -4.40 4.17
CA LEU A 258 4.01 -4.22 5.62
C LEU A 258 4.52 -2.83 6.04
N THR A 259 4.59 -1.88 5.09
CA THR A 259 5.04 -0.52 5.37
C THR A 259 4.00 0.23 6.19
N GLN A 260 4.44 1.27 6.90
CA GLN A 260 3.56 2.05 7.76
C GLN A 260 2.42 2.72 6.97
N ASN A 261 2.63 3.00 5.69
CA ASN A 261 1.68 3.68 4.79
C ASN A 261 0.98 2.73 3.79
N ALA A 262 1.26 1.43 3.85
CA ALA A 262 0.47 0.41 3.16
C ALA A 262 -0.95 0.30 3.74
N LEU A 263 -1.85 -0.28 2.96
CA LEU A 263 -3.26 -0.42 3.30
C LEU A 263 -3.47 -1.24 4.58
N PRO A 264 -4.43 -0.84 5.43
CA PRO A 264 -4.72 -1.53 6.68
C PRO A 264 -5.60 -2.76 6.41
N LEU A 265 -5.04 -3.78 5.76
CA LEU A 265 -5.80 -4.94 5.28
C LEU A 265 -6.40 -5.73 6.45
N ASP A 266 -5.76 -5.74 7.63
CA ASP A 266 -6.31 -6.43 8.80
C ASP A 266 -7.58 -5.75 9.29
N ALA A 267 -7.58 -4.41 9.32
CA ALA A 267 -8.75 -3.64 9.70
C ALA A 267 -9.89 -3.77 8.69
N ILE A 268 -9.57 -3.88 7.38
CA ILE A 268 -10.58 -4.14 6.35
C ILE A 268 -11.17 -5.55 6.52
N CYS A 269 -10.35 -6.56 6.82
CA CYS A 269 -10.83 -7.90 7.15
C CYS A 269 -11.72 -7.88 8.40
N ARG A 270 -11.30 -7.21 9.47
CA ARG A 270 -12.12 -7.01 10.68
C ARG A 270 -13.45 -6.33 10.37
N ALA A 271 -13.47 -5.33 9.49
CA ALA A 271 -14.72 -4.68 9.09
C ALA A 271 -15.67 -5.62 8.35
N ALA A 272 -15.15 -6.59 7.59
CA ALA A 272 -15.96 -7.64 6.97
C ALA A 272 -16.48 -8.63 8.02
N GLU A 273 -15.64 -9.09 8.94
CA GLU A 273 -16.05 -9.95 10.08
C GLU A 273 -17.20 -9.30 10.87
N ILE A 274 -17.08 -8.01 11.21
CA ILE A 274 -18.12 -7.23 11.89
C ILE A 274 -19.41 -7.19 11.08
N SER A 275 -19.30 -6.99 9.77
CA SER A 275 -20.46 -6.90 8.89
C SER A 275 -21.19 -8.24 8.76
N ILE A 276 -20.49 -9.36 8.89
CA ILE A 276 -21.01 -10.71 8.67
C ILE A 276 -21.52 -11.34 9.97
N ALA A 277 -20.93 -11.01 11.12
CA ALA A 277 -21.27 -11.60 12.42
C ALA A 277 -22.79 -11.61 12.74
N PRO A 278 -23.58 -10.53 12.48
CA PRO A 278 -25.02 -10.55 12.73
C PRO A 278 -25.77 -11.62 11.92
N HIS A 279 -25.35 -11.87 10.68
CA HIS A 279 -25.93 -12.88 9.79
C HIS A 279 -25.61 -14.32 10.22
N LEU A 280 -24.56 -14.47 11.04
CA LEU A 280 -24.16 -15.72 11.69
C LEU A 280 -24.75 -15.88 13.10
N GLY A 281 -25.52 -14.91 13.61
CA GLY A 281 -25.99 -14.89 14.99
C GLY A 281 -24.86 -14.78 16.02
N LYS A 282 -23.69 -14.28 15.62
CA LYS A 282 -22.49 -14.09 16.45
C LYS A 282 -22.39 -12.64 16.90
N THR A 283 -21.85 -12.41 18.10
CA THR A 283 -21.52 -11.05 18.54
C THR A 283 -20.42 -10.49 17.64
N PRO A 284 -20.59 -9.29 17.04
CA PRO A 284 -19.55 -8.69 16.21
C PRO A 284 -18.27 -8.46 17.01
N PRO A 285 -17.09 -8.80 16.46
CA PRO A 285 -15.83 -8.47 17.11
C PRO A 285 -15.62 -6.95 17.16
N GLU A 286 -14.77 -6.47 18.07
CA GLU A 286 -14.47 -5.04 18.12
C GLU A 286 -13.68 -4.58 16.88
N PRO A 287 -13.92 -3.35 16.37
CA PRO A 287 -13.07 -2.77 15.34
C PRO A 287 -11.60 -2.72 15.79
N LEU A 288 -10.66 -2.97 14.88
CA LEU A 288 -9.25 -2.73 15.17
C LEU A 288 -9.04 -1.23 15.35
N ALA A 289 -8.49 -0.84 16.51
CA ALA A 289 -8.08 0.52 16.79
C ALA A 289 -6.64 0.75 16.33
N ALA A 290 -6.31 1.98 15.94
CA ALA A 290 -4.93 2.34 15.67
C ALA A 290 -4.12 2.31 16.97
N VAL A 291 -3.07 1.49 17.02
CA VAL A 291 -2.11 1.46 18.13
C VAL A 291 -0.95 2.34 17.70
N ASP A 292 -0.63 3.37 18.47
CA ASP A 292 0.47 4.29 18.14
C ASP A 292 0.33 4.92 16.73
N TYR A 293 -0.92 5.28 16.36
CA TYR A 293 -1.33 5.76 15.04
C TYR A 293 -1.25 4.72 13.91
N PHE A 294 -0.75 3.52 14.15
CA PHE A 294 -0.69 2.46 13.14
C PHE A 294 -1.95 1.59 13.19
N LEU A 295 -2.66 1.53 12.06
CA LEU A 295 -3.74 0.58 11.82
C LEU A 295 -3.27 -0.49 10.84
N SER A 296 -3.38 -1.74 11.25
CA SER A 296 -2.92 -2.91 10.49
C SER A 296 -3.87 -3.33 9.38
#